data_AF-A0A1Q7PAJ2-F1
#
_entry.id   AF-A0A1Q7PAJ2-F1
#
_cell.length_a   1.000
_cell.length_b   1.000
_cell.length_c   1.000
_cell.angle_alpha   90.00
_cell.angle_beta   90.00
_cell.angle_gamma   90.00
#
_symmetry.space_group_name_H-M   'P 1'
#
loop_
_entity.id
_entity.type
_entity.pdbx_description
1 polymer ?
#
loop_
_entity_poly.entity_id
_entity_poly.type
_entity_poly.pdbx_seq_one_letter_code
_entity_poly.pdbx_strand_id
1 'polypeptide(L)'
;MSPAIRLGADRLLLISLRHVGREPKVIERERAEAYPKPLFMVGKALNALLLDHTEYDLMRMKRINLLLEAGHNAFGDRFEEMMNHELVRLRGAPLRRIQAVHIRPSEDIGALAAQFVASGRMRVDGLIARKLISRLAAGEAAHESDLLSYLLFDGDFAADLIELGRHDAAKKEDELAALFDVSSARAEVISSGA
;
A
#
# COMPACT_ATOMS: atom_id res chain seq x y z
N MET A 1 7.13 -9.06 -3.18
CA MET A 1 8.40 -8.37 -2.79
C MET A 1 9.70 -9.15 -3.14
N SER A 2 9.67 -10.48 -3.26
CA SER A 2 10.86 -11.33 -3.51
C SER A 2 11.79 -10.91 -4.66
N PRO A 3 11.32 -10.46 -5.85
CA PRO A 3 12.21 -10.09 -6.95
C PRO A 3 13.14 -8.92 -6.64
N ALA A 4 12.63 -7.82 -6.06
CA ALA A 4 13.44 -6.66 -5.70
C ALA A 4 14.56 -7.02 -4.70
N ILE A 5 14.21 -7.85 -3.70
CA ILE A 5 15.17 -8.33 -2.69
C ILE A 5 16.25 -9.19 -3.33
N ARG A 6 15.87 -10.10 -4.25
CA ARG A 6 16.82 -10.95 -4.99
C ARG A 6 17.72 -10.16 -5.94
N LEU A 7 17.25 -9.01 -6.44
CA LEU A 7 18.00 -8.09 -7.27
C LEU A 7 18.94 -7.16 -6.48
N GLY A 8 19.00 -7.28 -5.16
CA GLY A 8 19.94 -6.50 -4.36
C GLY A 8 19.34 -5.29 -3.66
N ALA A 9 18.00 -5.10 -3.62
CA ALA A 9 17.38 -4.08 -2.77
C ALA A 9 17.45 -4.41 -1.26
N ASP A 10 18.17 -3.59 -0.52
CA ASP A 10 18.31 -3.57 0.95
C ASP A 10 17.36 -2.57 1.62
N ARG A 11 16.81 -1.64 0.82
CA ARG A 11 15.83 -0.64 1.22
C ARG A 11 14.61 -0.72 0.31
N LEU A 12 13.41 -0.61 0.88
CA LEU A 12 12.14 -0.71 0.15
C LEU A 12 11.19 0.42 0.52
N LEU A 13 10.74 1.18 -0.48
CA LEU A 13 9.56 2.04 -0.35
C LEU A 13 8.34 1.25 -0.85
N LEU A 14 7.39 1.00 0.05
CA LEU A 14 6.16 0.30 -0.26
C LEU A 14 4.99 1.29 -0.26
N ILE A 15 4.24 1.33 -1.35
CA ILE A 15 3.02 2.12 -1.47
C ILE A 15 1.88 1.13 -1.67
N SER A 16 0.98 1.01 -0.69
CA SER A 16 -0.21 0.15 -0.82
C SER A 16 -1.44 0.99 -1.04
N LEU A 17 -2.45 0.42 -1.70
CA LEU A 17 -3.73 1.10 -1.94
C LEU A 17 -4.80 0.75 -0.89
N ARG A 18 -4.47 -0.13 0.07
CA ARG A 18 -5.40 -0.52 1.12
C ARG A 18 -5.42 0.50 2.25
N HIS A 19 -6.59 1.05 2.49
CA HIS A 19 -6.89 1.74 3.74
C HIS A 19 -7.21 0.70 4.82
N VAL A 20 -6.59 0.84 6.01
CA VAL A 20 -6.90 0.02 7.18
C VAL A 20 -7.68 0.88 8.17
N GLY A 21 -8.94 1.14 7.82
CA GLY A 21 -9.93 1.73 8.72
C GLY A 21 -10.63 0.64 9.53
N ARG A 22 -11.26 0.99 10.66
CA ARG A 22 -12.18 0.06 11.34
C ARG A 22 -13.27 -0.31 10.35
N GLU A 23 -13.31 -1.57 9.91
CA GLU A 23 -14.51 -2.09 9.26
C GLU A 23 -15.70 -1.79 10.18
N PRO A 24 -16.70 -1.00 9.74
CA PRO A 24 -17.86 -0.76 10.56
C PRO A 24 -18.52 -2.11 10.85
N LYS A 25 -18.67 -2.45 12.14
CA LYS A 25 -19.37 -3.66 12.63
C LYS A 25 -20.82 -3.80 12.12
N VAL A 26 -21.32 -2.83 11.38
CA VAL A 26 -22.64 -2.82 10.72
C VAL A 26 -22.72 -3.86 9.58
N ILE A 27 -21.58 -4.28 9.01
CA ILE A 27 -21.48 -5.17 7.84
C ILE A 27 -22.06 -6.58 8.07
N GLU A 28 -22.19 -7.07 9.31
CA GLU A 28 -22.76 -8.40 9.56
C GLU A 28 -24.28 -8.45 9.43
N ARG A 29 -25.00 -7.32 9.56
CA ARG A 29 -26.47 -7.31 9.51
C ARG A 29 -27.04 -7.24 8.09
N GLU A 30 -26.33 -6.63 7.13
CA GLU A 30 -26.77 -6.60 5.71
C GLU A 30 -26.39 -7.86 4.92
N ARG A 31 -25.48 -8.69 5.46
CA ARG A 31 -25.06 -9.97 4.84
C ARG A 31 -26.17 -11.01 4.69
N ALA A 32 -27.29 -10.85 5.39
CA ALA A 32 -28.34 -11.86 5.44
C ALA A 32 -29.43 -11.72 4.36
N GLU A 33 -29.58 -10.56 3.70
CA GLU A 33 -30.77 -10.29 2.88
C GLU A 33 -30.53 -9.98 1.39
N ALA A 34 -29.29 -9.78 0.94
CA ALA A 34 -29.02 -9.53 -0.47
C ALA A 34 -28.07 -10.59 -1.06
N TYR A 35 -28.56 -11.36 -2.04
CA TYR A 35 -27.73 -12.23 -2.87
C TYR A 35 -26.59 -11.38 -3.48
N PRO A 36 -25.31 -11.77 -3.32
CA PRO A 36 -24.20 -10.93 -3.76
C PRO A 36 -24.23 -10.78 -5.28
N LYS A 37 -24.37 -9.53 -5.76
CA LYS A 37 -24.37 -9.21 -7.19
C LYS A 37 -23.02 -9.63 -7.82
N PRO A 38 -22.97 -10.12 -9.07
CA PRO A 38 -21.71 -10.52 -9.71
C PRO A 38 -20.60 -9.45 -9.65
N LEU A 39 -20.98 -8.18 -9.76
CA LEU A 39 -20.07 -7.04 -9.74
C LEU A 39 -19.41 -6.81 -8.37
N PHE A 40 -20.14 -7.13 -7.29
CA PHE A 40 -19.61 -7.12 -5.92
C PHE A 40 -18.53 -8.19 -5.73
N MET A 41 -18.74 -9.39 -6.27
CA MET A 41 -17.77 -10.49 -6.19
C MET A 41 -16.46 -10.15 -6.93
N VAL A 42 -16.56 -9.46 -8.07
CA VAL A 42 -15.38 -8.99 -8.82
C VAL A 42 -14.58 -7.98 -8.02
N GLY A 43 -15.23 -6.99 -7.39
CA GLY A 43 -14.56 -6.03 -6.52
C GLY A 43 -13.80 -6.71 -5.37
N LYS A 44 -14.42 -7.72 -4.74
CA LYS A 44 -13.77 -8.51 -3.68
C LYS A 44 -12.59 -9.34 -4.18
N ALA A 45 -12.72 -9.98 -5.34
CA ALA A 45 -11.63 -10.73 -5.93
C ALA A 45 -10.43 -9.82 -6.25
N LEU A 46 -10.66 -8.63 -6.82
CA LEU A 46 -9.61 -7.65 -7.11
C LEU A 46 -8.93 -7.16 -5.83
N ASN A 47 -9.70 -6.82 -4.81
CA ASN A 47 -9.18 -6.36 -3.53
C ASN A 47 -8.31 -7.45 -2.86
N ALA A 48 -8.79 -8.70 -2.84
CA ALA A 48 -8.04 -9.83 -2.28
C ALA A 48 -6.75 -10.13 -3.08
N LEU A 49 -6.82 -10.14 -4.41
CA LEU A 49 -5.66 -10.43 -5.26
C LEU A 49 -4.58 -9.35 -5.19
N LEU A 50 -4.98 -8.07 -5.13
CA LEU A 50 -4.04 -6.94 -5.22
C LEU A 50 -3.53 -6.49 -3.86
N LEU A 51 -4.38 -6.48 -2.83
CA LEU A 51 -4.05 -5.82 -1.57
C LEU A 51 -3.55 -6.79 -0.48
N ASP A 52 -4.04 -8.03 -0.43
CA ASP A 52 -3.65 -8.98 0.64
C ASP A 52 -2.20 -9.46 0.51
N HIS A 53 -1.69 -9.61 -0.72
CA HIS A 53 -0.34 -10.13 -0.93
C HIS A 53 0.74 -9.17 -0.39
N THR A 54 0.50 -7.87 -0.48
CA THR A 54 1.47 -6.84 -0.10
C THR A 54 1.68 -6.76 1.42
N GLU A 55 0.61 -6.85 2.20
CA GLU A 55 0.70 -6.84 3.67
C GLU A 55 1.36 -8.11 4.21
N TYR A 56 1.00 -9.26 3.63
CA TYR A 56 1.61 -10.53 4.01
C TYR A 56 3.13 -10.53 3.78
N ASP A 57 3.55 -10.05 2.61
CA ASP A 57 4.98 -9.94 2.28
C ASP A 57 5.71 -8.98 3.24
N LEU A 58 5.09 -7.85 3.60
CA LEU A 58 5.67 -6.90 4.56
C LEU A 58 5.81 -7.51 5.95
N MET A 59 4.78 -8.19 6.46
CA MET A 59 4.83 -8.87 7.75
C MET A 59 5.90 -9.96 7.78
N ARG A 60 6.02 -10.74 6.70
CA ARG A 60 7.05 -11.75 6.54
C ARG A 60 8.45 -11.13 6.58
N MET A 61 8.66 -10.03 5.87
CA MET A 61 9.93 -9.30 5.88
C MET A 61 10.27 -8.76 7.29
N LYS A 62 9.31 -8.12 7.98
CA LYS A 62 9.49 -7.64 9.36
C LYS A 62 9.87 -8.77 10.32
N ARG A 63 9.22 -9.93 10.19
CA ARG A 63 9.54 -11.11 11.00
C ARG A 63 10.95 -11.63 10.73
N ILE A 64 11.39 -11.64 9.47
CA ILE A 64 12.77 -12.01 9.13
C ILE A 64 13.76 -11.03 9.74
N ASN A 65 13.54 -9.72 9.61
CA ASN A 65 14.40 -8.71 10.24
C ASN A 65 14.51 -8.91 11.76
N LEU A 66 13.39 -9.18 12.44
CA LEU A 66 13.37 -9.44 13.88
C LEU A 66 14.20 -10.68 14.25
N LEU A 67 14.14 -11.75 13.45
CA LEU A 67 14.94 -12.95 13.70
C LEU A 67 16.44 -12.70 13.48
N LEU A 68 16.79 -11.92 12.45
CA LEU A 68 18.17 -11.50 12.20
C LEU A 68 18.70 -10.65 13.36
N GLU A 69 17.89 -9.71 13.83
CA GLU A 69 18.21 -8.85 14.97
C GLU A 69 18.38 -9.64 16.26
N ALA A 70 17.45 -10.55 16.58
CA ALA A 70 17.54 -11.40 17.76
C ALA A 70 18.78 -12.30 17.72
N GLY A 71 19.08 -12.91 16.58
CA GLY A 71 20.25 -13.76 16.40
C GLY A 71 21.56 -12.97 16.52
N HIS A 72 21.62 -11.79 15.89
CA HIS A 72 22.76 -10.89 16.04
C HIS A 72 22.97 -10.46 17.49
N ASN A 73 21.90 -10.09 18.21
CA ASN A 73 22.00 -9.68 19.62
C ASN A 73 22.46 -10.84 20.53
N ALA A 74 22.09 -12.07 20.22
CA ALA A 74 22.44 -13.25 21.03
C ALA A 74 23.84 -13.81 20.74
N PHE A 75 24.30 -13.74 19.49
CA PHE A 75 25.49 -14.46 19.02
C PHE A 75 26.53 -13.57 18.32
N GLY A 76 26.26 -12.26 18.18
CA GLY A 76 27.13 -11.28 17.55
C GLY A 76 27.21 -11.40 16.02
N ASP A 77 28.19 -10.72 15.43
CA ASP A 77 28.38 -10.59 13.97
C ASP A 77 28.49 -11.94 13.25
N ARG A 78 29.06 -12.96 13.92
CA ARG A 78 29.25 -14.30 13.35
C ARG A 78 27.94 -15.03 13.06
N PHE A 79 26.83 -14.64 13.67
CA PHE A 79 25.53 -15.25 13.43
C PHE A 79 25.10 -15.14 11.97
N GLU A 80 25.14 -13.92 11.44
CA GLU A 80 24.65 -13.65 10.09
C GLU A 80 25.53 -14.36 9.05
N GLU A 81 26.86 -14.40 9.27
CA GLU A 81 27.81 -15.13 8.42
C GLU A 81 27.53 -16.64 8.40
N MET A 82 27.48 -17.28 9.56
CA MET A 82 27.26 -18.73 9.68
C MET A 82 25.90 -19.14 9.13
N MET A 83 24.85 -18.37 9.45
CA MET A 83 23.51 -18.65 8.95
C MET A 83 23.44 -18.44 7.44
N ASN A 84 24.04 -17.38 6.90
CA ASN A 84 24.04 -17.12 5.46
C ASN A 84 24.83 -18.16 4.67
N HIS A 85 25.90 -18.73 5.23
CA HIS A 85 26.61 -19.86 4.64
C HIS A 85 25.65 -21.03 4.35
N GLU A 86 24.87 -21.44 5.35
CA GLU A 86 23.88 -22.53 5.17
C GLU A 86 22.69 -22.12 4.30
N LEU A 87 22.20 -20.88 4.42
CA LEU A 87 21.08 -20.40 3.60
C LEU A 87 21.45 -20.31 2.12
N VAL A 88 22.66 -19.84 1.78
CA VAL A 88 23.11 -19.84 0.38
C VAL A 88 23.11 -21.26 -0.18
N ARG A 89 23.55 -22.25 0.60
CA ARG A 89 23.51 -23.66 0.20
C ARG A 89 22.09 -24.20 0.01
N LEU A 90 21.15 -23.87 0.91
CA LEU A 90 19.79 -24.41 0.91
C LEU A 90 18.83 -23.73 -0.08
N ARG A 91 18.97 -22.42 -0.28
CA ARG A 91 18.03 -21.59 -1.08
C ARG A 91 18.69 -20.74 -2.17
N GLY A 92 20.02 -20.81 -2.32
CA GLY A 92 20.76 -20.09 -3.35
C GLY A 92 20.91 -18.58 -3.12
N ALA A 93 20.53 -18.06 -1.94
CA ALA A 93 20.64 -16.64 -1.64
C ALA A 93 20.71 -16.39 -0.12
N PRO A 94 21.51 -15.41 0.34
CA PRO A 94 21.57 -15.03 1.74
C PRO A 94 20.27 -14.33 2.19
N LEU A 95 20.13 -14.18 3.50
CA LEU A 95 19.23 -13.25 4.16
C LEU A 95 20.00 -12.04 4.68
N ARG A 96 19.33 -10.90 4.67
CA ARG A 96 19.85 -9.64 5.20
C ARG A 96 18.70 -8.82 5.72
N ARG A 97 19.01 -7.87 6.59
CA ARG A 97 18.02 -6.91 7.08
C ARG A 97 17.59 -6.02 5.92
N ILE A 98 16.30 -5.75 5.85
CA ILE A 98 15.70 -4.91 4.83
C ILE A 98 15.02 -3.74 5.52
N GLN A 99 15.49 -2.52 5.30
CA GLN A 99 14.79 -1.34 5.76
C GLN A 99 13.57 -1.13 4.85
N ALA A 100 12.42 -0.84 5.42
CA ALA A 100 11.24 -0.54 4.61
C ALA A 100 10.41 0.59 5.21
N VAL A 101 9.99 1.50 4.35
CA VAL A 101 8.95 2.48 4.66
C VAL A 101 7.69 2.09 3.92
N HIS A 102 6.58 2.02 4.64
CA HIS A 102 5.29 1.66 4.07
C HIS A 102 4.34 2.84 4.15
N ILE A 103 4.03 3.42 3.00
CA ILE A 103 2.99 4.44 2.84
C ILE A 103 1.66 3.74 2.55
N ARG A 104 0.64 4.11 3.33
CA ARG A 104 -0.74 3.65 3.21
C ARG A 104 -1.65 4.87 3.09
N PRO A 105 -2.74 4.79 2.32
CA PRO A 105 -3.70 5.88 2.23
C PRO A 105 -4.35 6.10 3.59
N SER A 106 -4.35 7.35 4.06
CA SER A 106 -5.03 7.74 5.30
C SER A 106 -6.55 7.77 5.17
N GLU A 107 -7.06 7.70 3.94
CA GLU A 107 -8.48 7.67 3.61
C GLU A 107 -8.80 6.46 2.71
N ASP A 108 -10.07 6.03 2.70
CA ASP A 108 -10.52 4.96 1.84
C ASP A 108 -10.67 5.47 0.39
N ILE A 109 -9.86 4.93 -0.52
CA ILE A 109 -9.84 5.32 -1.94
C ILE A 109 -11.18 5.02 -2.63
N GLY A 110 -11.85 3.93 -2.25
CA GLY A 110 -13.18 3.59 -2.77
C GLY A 110 -14.21 4.64 -2.35
N ALA A 111 -14.20 5.02 -1.07
CA ALA A 111 -15.07 6.08 -0.56
C ALA A 111 -14.79 7.43 -1.23
N LEU A 112 -13.52 7.78 -1.45
CA LEU A 112 -13.14 8.98 -2.20
C LEU A 112 -13.65 8.94 -3.64
N ALA A 113 -13.56 7.79 -4.32
CA ALA A 113 -14.08 7.64 -5.68
C ALA A 113 -15.61 7.83 -5.74
N ALA A 114 -16.35 7.28 -4.78
CA ALA A 114 -17.79 7.47 -4.68
C ALA A 114 -18.16 8.95 -4.45
N GLN A 115 -17.47 9.63 -3.52
CA GLN A 115 -17.66 11.06 -3.27
C GLN A 115 -17.32 11.91 -4.51
N PHE A 116 -16.25 11.57 -5.22
CA PHE A 116 -15.85 12.25 -6.45
C PHE A 116 -16.96 12.18 -7.51
N VAL A 117 -17.54 10.99 -7.75
CA VAL A 117 -18.66 10.84 -8.69
C VAL A 117 -19.90 11.60 -8.21
N ALA A 118 -20.24 11.51 -6.92
CA ALA A 118 -21.38 12.21 -6.34
C ALA A 118 -21.27 13.74 -6.45
N SER A 119 -20.04 14.28 -6.41
CA SER A 119 -19.77 15.72 -6.60
C SER A 119 -20.01 16.22 -8.03
N GLY A 120 -20.25 15.32 -8.99
CA GLY A 120 -20.50 15.67 -10.39
C GLY A 120 -19.26 16.15 -11.16
N ARG A 121 -18.07 16.12 -10.53
CA ARG A 121 -16.79 16.53 -11.13
C ARG A 121 -16.29 15.59 -12.24
N MET A 122 -16.83 14.37 -12.32
CA MET A 122 -16.38 13.34 -13.26
C MET A 122 -16.59 13.70 -14.74
N ARG A 123 -15.52 13.55 -15.53
CA ARG A 123 -15.46 13.83 -16.97
C ARG A 123 -15.20 12.52 -17.72
N VAL A 124 -16.26 11.71 -17.89
CA VAL A 124 -16.18 10.46 -18.66
C VAL A 124 -16.92 10.58 -19.98
N ASP A 125 -16.20 10.27 -21.05
CA ASP A 125 -16.74 10.18 -22.40
C ASP A 125 -17.53 8.89 -22.60
N GLY A 126 -18.73 9.00 -23.18
CA GLY A 126 -19.60 7.86 -23.49
C GLY A 126 -20.70 7.60 -22.46
N LEU A 127 -21.94 7.58 -22.95
CA LEU A 127 -23.15 7.42 -22.12
C LEU A 127 -23.18 6.09 -21.34
N ILE A 128 -22.63 5.02 -21.92
CA ILE A 128 -22.60 3.69 -21.29
C ILE A 128 -21.63 3.66 -20.11
N ALA A 129 -20.41 4.17 -20.30
CA ALA A 129 -19.40 4.24 -19.24
C ALA A 129 -19.87 5.12 -18.08
N ARG A 130 -20.43 6.30 -18.40
CA ARG A 130 -21.04 7.19 -17.40
C ARG A 130 -22.16 6.50 -16.62
N LYS A 131 -23.08 5.81 -17.30
CA LYS A 131 -24.20 5.11 -16.66
C LYS A 131 -23.74 3.95 -15.78
N LEU A 132 -22.69 3.23 -16.18
CA LEU A 132 -22.09 2.16 -15.38
C LEU A 132 -21.43 2.73 -14.11
N ILE A 133 -20.61 3.77 -14.25
CA ILE A 133 -19.94 4.42 -13.12
C ILE A 133 -20.95 5.04 -12.15
N SER A 134 -21.96 5.76 -12.65
CA SER A 134 -23.01 6.32 -11.80
C SER A 134 -23.80 5.25 -11.05
N ARG A 135 -24.02 4.07 -11.66
CA ARG A 135 -24.67 2.93 -10.97
C ARG A 135 -23.81 2.35 -9.86
N LEU A 136 -22.50 2.25 -10.07
CA LEU A 136 -21.54 1.79 -9.06
C LEU A 136 -21.43 2.77 -7.90
N ALA A 137 -21.42 4.08 -8.19
CA ALA A 137 -21.39 5.12 -7.18
C ALA A 137 -22.69 5.20 -6.36
N ALA A 138 -23.83 4.83 -6.95
CA ALA A 138 -25.13 4.80 -6.28
C ALA A 138 -25.37 3.52 -5.46
N GLY A 139 -24.50 2.52 -5.56
CA GLY A 139 -24.55 1.32 -4.73
C GLY A 139 -24.20 1.64 -3.28
N GLU A 140 -25.14 1.46 -2.35
CA GLU A 140 -24.97 1.77 -0.92
C GLU A 140 -23.93 0.88 -0.21
N ALA A 141 -23.52 -0.23 -0.82
CA ALA A 141 -22.48 -1.07 -0.25
C ALA A 141 -21.12 -0.38 -0.43
N ALA A 142 -20.43 -0.09 0.69
CA ALA A 142 -19.05 0.40 0.73
C ALA A 142 -18.09 -0.37 -0.19
N HIS A 143 -18.42 -1.61 -0.56
CA HIS A 143 -17.62 -2.48 -1.40
C HIS A 143 -17.86 -2.33 -2.93
N GLU A 144 -18.97 -1.74 -3.37
CA GLU A 144 -19.13 -1.36 -4.79
C GLU A 144 -18.23 -0.15 -5.14
N SER A 145 -17.83 0.62 -4.11
CA SER A 145 -16.91 1.76 -4.23
C SER A 145 -15.45 1.36 -4.51
N ASP A 146 -15.00 0.18 -4.07
CA ASP A 146 -13.68 -0.37 -4.39
C ASP A 146 -13.53 -0.53 -5.91
N LEU A 147 -14.50 -1.18 -6.56
CA LEU A 147 -14.48 -1.38 -8.02
C LEU A 147 -14.53 -0.05 -8.77
N LEU A 148 -15.27 0.93 -8.24
CA LEU A 148 -15.32 2.26 -8.80
C LEU A 148 -13.93 2.93 -8.82
N SER A 149 -13.15 2.81 -7.74
CA SER A 149 -11.79 3.36 -7.70
C SER A 149 -10.85 2.79 -8.78
N TYR A 150 -11.05 1.54 -9.20
CA TYR A 150 -10.28 0.91 -10.27
C TYR A 150 -10.73 1.32 -11.68
N LEU A 151 -11.96 1.81 -11.84
CA LEU A 151 -12.51 2.20 -13.14
C LEU A 151 -12.39 3.71 -13.40
N LEU A 152 -12.25 4.50 -12.34
CA LEU A 152 -12.25 5.94 -12.43
C LEU A 152 -10.85 6.46 -12.78
N PHE A 153 -10.56 6.50 -14.08
CA PHE A 153 -9.33 7.08 -14.64
C PHE A 153 -9.57 8.53 -15.07
N ASP A 154 -10.07 9.35 -14.15
CA ASP A 154 -10.31 10.78 -14.36
C ASP A 154 -9.11 11.60 -13.86
N GLY A 155 -8.72 12.64 -14.60
CA GLY A 155 -7.57 13.48 -14.25
C GLY A 155 -7.76 14.25 -12.94
N ASP A 156 -8.98 14.72 -12.64
CA ASP A 156 -9.27 15.46 -11.42
C ASP A 156 -9.26 14.50 -10.21
N PHE A 157 -9.71 13.25 -10.39
CA PHE A 157 -9.58 12.24 -9.34
C PHE A 157 -8.14 11.82 -9.12
N ALA A 158 -7.33 11.68 -10.18
CA ALA A 158 -5.91 11.42 -10.04
C ALA A 158 -5.19 12.54 -9.27
N ALA A 159 -5.60 13.80 -9.47
CA ALA A 159 -5.09 14.93 -8.69
C ALA A 159 -5.45 14.80 -7.20
N ASP A 160 -6.71 14.45 -6.88
CA ASP A 160 -7.14 14.20 -5.49
C ASP A 160 -6.31 13.07 -4.85
N LEU A 161 -6.02 11.98 -5.59
CA LEU A 161 -5.18 10.87 -5.10
C LEU A 161 -3.71 11.25 -4.93
N ILE A 162 -3.16 12.10 -5.81
CA ILE A 162 -1.80 12.61 -5.67
C ILE A 162 -1.68 13.43 -4.39
N GLU A 163 -2.65 14.30 -4.12
CA GLU A 163 -2.63 15.14 -2.91
C GLU A 163 -2.74 14.30 -1.63
N LEU A 164 -3.63 13.29 -1.62
CA LEU A 164 -3.69 12.32 -0.54
C LEU A 164 -2.32 11.65 -0.33
N GLY A 165 -1.68 11.20 -1.41
CA GLY A 165 -0.35 10.60 -1.38
C GLY A 165 0.74 11.55 -0.84
N ARG A 166 0.68 12.85 -1.20
CA ARG A 166 1.60 13.87 -0.65
C ARG A 166 1.41 14.02 0.85
N HIS A 167 0.16 14.11 1.31
CA HIS A 167 -0.15 14.24 2.73
C HIS A 167 0.30 13.01 3.54
N ASP A 168 0.11 11.81 3.00
CA ASP A 168 0.52 10.57 3.66
C ASP A 168 2.03 10.36 3.67
N ALA A 169 2.72 10.79 2.61
CA ALA A 169 4.18 10.81 2.58
C ALA A 169 4.75 11.83 3.59
N ALA A 170 4.15 13.02 3.70
CA ALA A 170 4.59 14.06 4.63
C ALA A 170 4.56 13.59 6.10
N LYS A 171 3.56 12.80 6.50
CA LYS A 171 3.49 12.20 7.85
C LYS A 171 4.62 11.21 8.15
N LYS A 172 5.36 10.79 7.12
CA LYS A 172 6.47 9.82 7.19
C LYS A 172 7.79 10.43 6.72
N GLU A 173 7.92 11.76 6.78
CA GLU A 173 9.09 12.50 6.29
C GLU A 173 10.40 11.96 6.87
N ASP A 174 10.50 11.77 8.19
CA ASP A 174 11.72 11.27 8.83
C ASP A 174 12.09 9.85 8.38
N GLU A 175 11.08 8.95 8.30
CA GLU A 175 11.27 7.58 7.82
C GLU A 175 11.76 7.58 6.36
N LEU A 176 11.18 8.43 5.50
CA LEU A 176 11.55 8.57 4.09
C LEU A 176 12.93 9.20 3.93
N ALA A 177 13.25 10.23 4.71
CA ALA A 177 14.56 10.86 4.72
C ALA A 177 15.64 9.85 5.14
N ALA A 178 15.38 9.02 6.16
CA ALA A 178 16.26 7.93 6.54
C ALA A 178 16.36 6.86 5.46
N LEU A 179 15.26 6.49 4.80
CA LEU A 179 15.26 5.48 3.73
C LEU A 179 16.13 5.91 2.55
N PHE A 180 16.06 7.17 2.15
CA PHE A 180 16.79 7.73 1.01
C PHE A 180 18.15 8.36 1.37
N ASP A 181 18.59 8.25 2.62
CA ASP A 181 19.80 8.89 3.15
C ASP A 181 19.84 10.42 2.92
N VAL A 182 18.68 11.08 2.97
CA VAL A 182 18.54 12.54 2.72
C VAL A 182 18.68 13.36 4.02
N SER A 183 18.98 12.70 5.15
CA SER A 183 19.13 13.37 6.44
C SER A 183 20.41 14.23 6.49
N SER A 184 20.29 15.52 6.12
CA SER A 184 21.21 16.67 6.33
C SER A 184 21.71 17.42 5.08
N ALA A 185 21.28 17.08 3.85
CA ALA A 185 21.65 17.90 2.68
C ALA A 185 21.08 19.35 2.73
N ARG A 186 20.05 19.59 3.55
CA ARG A 186 19.52 20.95 3.81
C ARG A 186 20.36 21.76 4.82
N ALA A 187 21.21 21.12 5.62
CA ALA A 187 22.05 21.83 6.60
C ALA A 187 23.33 22.42 5.97
N GLU A 188 23.91 21.76 4.95
CA GLU A 188 25.11 22.26 4.25
C GLU A 188 24.82 23.40 3.24
N VAL A 189 23.62 23.44 2.66
CA VAL A 189 23.25 24.51 1.74
C VAL A 189 22.97 25.83 2.48
N ILE A 190 22.61 25.77 3.77
CA ILE A 190 22.36 26.98 4.58
C ILE A 190 23.67 27.49 5.23
N SER A 191 24.67 26.63 5.49
CA SER A 191 25.96 27.07 6.07
C SER A 191 27.03 27.50 5.06
N SER A 192 26.86 27.20 3.77
CA SER A 192 27.77 27.65 2.70
C SER A 192 27.34 28.95 2.01
N GLY A 193 26.21 29.52 2.42
CA GLY A 193 25.64 30.77 1.88
C GLY A 193 25.64 31.96 2.86
N ALA A 194 26.39 31.89 3.96
CA ALA A 194 26.55 32.98 4.93
C ALA A 194 27.98 33.52 4.96
#